data_AF-A0A2V6BE64-F1
#
_entry.id   AF-A0A2V6BE64-F1
#
_cell.length_a   1.000
_cell.length_b   1.000
_cell.length_c   1.000
_cell.angle_alpha   90.00
_cell.angle_beta   90.00
_cell.angle_gamma   90.00
#
_symmetry.space_group_name_H-M   'P 1'
#
loop_
_entity.id
_entity.type
_entity.pdbx_description
1 polymer ?
#
loop_
_entity_poly.entity_id
_entity_poly.type
_entity_poly.pdbx_seq_one_letter_code
_entity_poly.pdbx_strand_id
1 'polypeptide(L)'
;MRAHFGHERLEVLNSDALKFDPRALFAHRQVKLLGNLPYNISSALLLKFLEQPSSISLWLLMLQKEVAMRLSASPSTHDYGALTLRVQLHNRVKYLRTVRATVFFPQPDVDSAVVRILPRDPLELPARDDELLLRLIRTGFSQRRKQLRKLLRTRVPDWDRVASHLDINPKARAEELSLPRWIELANFIAPLPCPDVRLTKTERFPIVDKNDRILGYASRSQVHGNNLLHRAVHILIFDEAGDVYLQQRSRWKDRHPLKWDSSAAGHVVAAESYDETARRELKEELGVSVPLQKFLKLPAAQRTDHEFIWLYRGVVSGELVPDKCEIERGTFLAPTVVDGWTSARPEDFAPGFLECWKAYRRKTVPTANRLSRPQKFSPRQTA
;
A
#
# COMPACT_ATOMS: atom_id res chain seq x y z
N MET A 1 25.07 -0.99 26.46
CA MET A 1 23.66 -0.58 26.22
C MET A 1 22.64 -1.65 26.64
N ARG A 2 22.62 -2.87 26.06
CA ARG A 2 21.67 -3.94 26.47
C ARG A 2 21.76 -4.33 27.96
N ALA A 3 22.98 -4.35 28.54
CA ALA A 3 23.20 -4.64 29.96
C ALA A 3 22.80 -3.50 30.93
N HIS A 4 22.50 -2.29 30.42
CA HIS A 4 22.14 -1.13 31.25
C HIS A 4 20.66 -0.74 31.14
N PHE A 5 19.93 -1.30 30.18
CA PHE A 5 18.52 -0.97 29.94
C PHE A 5 17.64 -2.24 29.88
N GLY A 6 17.70 -3.05 30.94
CA GLY A 6 16.91 -4.29 31.07
C GLY A 6 15.48 -4.06 31.53
N HIS A 7 14.68 -3.31 30.76
CA HIS A 7 13.26 -3.07 31.06
C HIS A 7 12.36 -3.92 30.15
N GLU A 8 11.31 -4.57 30.68
CA GLU A 8 10.45 -5.50 29.90
C GLU A 8 9.76 -4.85 28.69
N ARG A 9 9.39 -3.57 28.81
CA ARG A 9 8.84 -2.72 27.73
C ARG A 9 9.88 -2.16 26.75
N LEU A 10 11.16 -2.51 26.88
CA LEU A 10 12.22 -2.04 26.00
C LEU A 10 12.89 -3.22 25.29
N GLU A 11 12.91 -3.13 23.98
CA GLU A 11 13.69 -4.02 23.12
C GLU A 11 14.77 -3.21 22.41
N VAL A 12 16.02 -3.65 22.51
CA VAL A 12 17.16 -3.00 21.85
C VAL A 12 17.65 -3.88 20.72
N LEU A 13 17.52 -3.39 19.49
CA LEU A 13 18.02 -4.05 18.28
C LEU A 13 19.36 -3.43 17.88
N ASN A 14 20.42 -4.24 17.91
CA ASN A 14 21.71 -3.83 17.38
C ASN A 14 21.75 -4.18 15.90
N SER A 15 21.36 -3.24 15.06
CA SER A 15 21.25 -3.39 13.61
C SER A 15 21.36 -2.01 12.95
N ASP A 16 21.78 -2.00 11.69
CA ASP A 16 21.64 -0.83 10.84
C ASP A 16 20.15 -0.60 10.52
N ALA A 17 19.63 0.58 10.87
CA ALA A 17 18.24 0.94 10.61
C ALA A 17 17.90 0.98 9.11
N LEU A 18 18.89 1.16 8.22
CA LEU A 18 18.70 1.04 6.77
C LEU A 18 18.51 -0.41 6.31
N LYS A 19 18.96 -1.39 7.11
CA LYS A 19 18.77 -2.83 6.85
C LYS A 19 17.54 -3.41 7.53
N PHE A 20 16.96 -2.71 8.49
CA PHE A 20 15.70 -3.11 9.12
C PHE A 20 14.56 -3.15 8.09
N ASP A 21 13.73 -4.20 8.12
CA ASP A 21 12.56 -4.29 7.25
C ASP A 21 11.33 -3.69 7.95
N PRO A 22 10.82 -2.51 7.50
CA PRO A 22 9.65 -1.89 8.12
C PRO A 22 8.39 -2.74 8.02
N ARG A 23 8.33 -3.72 7.11
CA ARG A 23 7.17 -4.61 6.97
C ARG A 23 6.92 -5.43 8.23
N ALA A 24 7.95 -5.74 9.01
CA ALA A 24 7.79 -6.42 10.30
C ALA A 24 6.88 -5.64 11.27
N LEU A 25 6.79 -4.32 11.10
CA LEU A 25 5.98 -3.45 11.95
C LEU A 25 4.46 -3.66 11.76
N PHE A 26 4.00 -4.25 10.66
CA PHE A 26 2.58 -4.57 10.43
C PHE A 26 2.02 -5.54 11.48
N ALA A 27 2.87 -6.35 12.12
CA ALA A 27 2.46 -7.26 13.19
C ALA A 27 1.93 -6.54 14.46
N HIS A 28 2.05 -5.21 14.53
CA HIS A 28 1.70 -4.42 15.70
C HIS A 28 0.52 -3.48 15.44
N ARG A 29 -0.29 -3.23 16.49
CA ARG A 29 -1.54 -2.48 16.39
C ARG A 29 -1.39 -1.01 16.03
N GLN A 30 -0.44 -0.32 16.66
CA GLN A 30 -0.20 1.08 16.37
C GLN A 30 1.28 1.38 16.50
N VAL A 31 1.88 1.81 15.40
CA VAL A 31 3.31 2.08 15.35
C VAL A 31 3.54 3.58 15.25
N LYS A 32 4.45 4.09 16.08
CA LYS A 32 4.90 5.48 16.06
C LYS A 32 6.41 5.46 15.97
N LEU A 33 6.97 6.18 15.00
CA LEU A 33 8.40 6.32 14.82
C LEU A 33 8.86 7.64 15.45
N LEU A 34 9.69 7.54 16.48
CA LEU A 34 10.33 8.69 17.11
C LEU A 34 11.83 8.56 16.91
N GLY A 35 12.52 9.65 16.59
CA GLY A 35 13.95 9.58 16.38
C GLY A 35 14.64 10.91 16.25
N ASN A 36 15.83 11.00 16.83
CA ASN A 36 16.82 12.01 16.45
C ASN A 36 17.72 11.39 15.38
N LEU A 37 17.50 11.73 14.12
CA LEU A 37 18.18 11.03 13.02
C LEU A 37 19.57 11.64 12.77
N PRO A 38 20.61 10.79 12.63
CA PRO A 38 21.93 11.27 12.25
C PRO A 38 21.90 11.92 10.86
N TYR A 39 22.56 13.06 10.72
CA TYR A 39 22.39 13.96 9.58
C TYR A 39 22.78 13.34 8.23
N ASN A 40 23.88 12.59 8.21
CA ASN A 40 24.44 11.95 7.01
C ASN A 40 23.53 10.92 6.35
N ILE A 41 22.66 10.24 7.11
CA ILE A 41 21.74 9.21 6.61
C ILE A 41 20.27 9.55 6.82
N SER A 42 19.98 10.76 7.32
CA SER A 42 18.62 11.20 7.69
C SER A 42 17.62 11.08 6.54
N SER A 43 18.01 11.50 5.33
CA SER A 43 17.13 11.43 4.15
C SER A 43 16.88 9.99 3.70
N ALA A 44 17.90 9.12 3.74
CA ALA A 44 17.76 7.71 3.36
C ALA A 44 16.84 6.97 4.34
N LEU A 45 17.04 7.17 5.65
CA LEU A 45 16.17 6.61 6.69
C LEU A 45 14.74 7.14 6.56
N LEU A 46 14.58 8.45 6.37
CA LEU A 46 13.27 9.06 6.20
C LEU A 46 12.50 8.43 5.04
N LEU A 47 13.12 8.34 3.86
CA LEU A 47 12.47 7.78 2.68
C LEU A 47 12.13 6.29 2.85
N LYS A 48 13.02 5.51 3.47
CA LYS A 48 12.79 4.09 3.78
C LYS A 48 11.57 3.88 4.69
N PHE A 49 11.47 4.66 5.78
CA PHE A 49 10.36 4.50 6.73
C PHE A 49 9.06 5.20 6.30
N LEU A 50 9.08 6.00 5.24
CA LEU A 50 7.89 6.59 4.60
C LEU A 50 7.39 5.78 3.39
N GLU A 51 8.15 4.77 2.97
CA GLU A 51 7.79 3.89 1.87
C GLU A 51 6.43 3.24 2.10
N GLN A 52 5.65 3.11 1.03
CA GLN A 52 4.30 2.56 1.07
C GLN A 52 4.32 1.10 0.62
N PRO A 53 3.48 0.23 1.21
CA PRO A 53 2.57 0.48 2.33
C PRO A 53 3.32 0.64 3.67
N SER A 54 2.77 1.43 4.60
CA SER A 54 3.36 1.64 5.94
C SER A 54 2.33 1.41 7.05
N SER A 55 2.76 0.80 8.15
CA SER A 55 1.97 0.63 9.39
C SER A 55 2.17 1.77 10.40
N ILE A 56 3.07 2.71 10.10
CA ILE A 56 3.41 3.81 11.00
C ILE A 56 2.33 4.89 10.93
N SER A 57 1.75 5.21 12.08
CA SER A 57 0.69 6.22 12.22
C SER A 57 1.19 7.63 12.56
N LEU A 58 2.46 7.75 12.93
CA LEU A 58 3.09 9.02 13.33
C LEU A 58 4.60 8.91 13.19
N TRP A 59 5.21 9.89 12.54
CA TRP A 59 6.63 10.16 12.66
C TRP A 59 6.83 11.47 13.41
N LEU A 60 7.63 11.42 14.48
CA LEU A 60 8.10 12.60 15.21
C LEU A 60 9.62 12.58 15.18
N LEU A 61 10.18 13.30 14.22
CA LEU A 61 11.60 13.20 13.88
C LEU A 61 12.30 14.53 14.12
N MET A 62 13.51 14.45 14.64
CA MET A 62 14.45 15.56 14.63
C MET A 62 15.43 15.38 13.47
N LEU A 63 15.54 16.42 12.65
CA LEU A 63 16.32 16.47 11.41
C LEU A 63 17.11 17.78 11.37
N GLN A 64 18.06 17.91 10.45
CA GLN A 64 18.62 19.23 10.12
C GLN A 64 17.50 20.20 9.73
N LYS A 65 17.63 21.47 10.15
CA LYS A 65 16.62 22.50 9.90
C LYS A 65 16.27 22.63 8.41
N GLU A 66 17.27 22.62 7.53
CA GLU A 66 17.05 22.70 6.07
C GLU A 66 16.18 21.53 5.55
N VAL A 67 16.50 20.30 5.94
CA VAL A 67 15.72 19.11 5.55
C VAL A 67 14.29 19.24 6.07
N ALA A 68 14.11 19.64 7.33
CA ALA A 68 12.80 19.85 7.91
C ALA A 68 11.98 20.91 7.14
N MET A 69 12.59 22.04 6.78
CA MET A 69 11.94 23.09 5.98
C MET A 69 11.52 22.56 4.61
N ARG A 70 12.39 21.82 3.92
CA ARG A 70 12.08 21.18 2.63
C ARG A 70 10.91 20.22 2.70
N LEU A 71 10.78 19.44 3.77
CA LEU A 71 9.65 18.49 3.93
C LEU A 71 8.31 19.21 4.13
N SER A 72 8.32 20.34 4.85
CA SER A 72 7.13 21.13 5.16
C SER A 72 6.88 22.30 4.21
N ALA A 73 7.67 22.44 3.15
CA ALA A 73 7.60 23.59 2.26
C ALA A 73 6.27 23.67 1.51
N SER A 74 5.84 24.90 1.23
CA SER A 74 4.68 25.21 0.39
C SER A 74 5.11 25.57 -1.04
N PRO A 75 4.24 25.45 -2.05
CA PRO A 75 4.55 25.88 -3.42
C PRO A 75 5.04 27.32 -3.48
N SER A 76 5.86 27.63 -4.48
CA SER A 76 6.46 28.94 -4.71
C SER A 76 7.39 29.42 -3.58
N THR A 77 7.97 28.50 -2.79
CA THR A 77 8.99 28.80 -1.78
C THR A 77 10.35 28.20 -2.16
N HIS A 78 11.42 28.79 -1.63
CA HIS A 78 12.80 28.33 -1.87
C HIS A 78 13.00 26.85 -1.49
N ASP A 79 12.37 26.36 -0.43
CA ASP A 79 12.60 24.98 0.05
C ASP A 79 11.70 23.95 -0.64
N TYR A 80 10.75 24.38 -1.46
CA TYR A 80 9.83 23.50 -2.17
C TYR A 80 10.51 22.74 -3.32
N GLY A 81 10.34 21.42 -3.34
CA GLY A 81 10.97 20.57 -4.33
C GLY A 81 10.39 19.17 -4.46
N ALA A 82 11.08 18.32 -5.22
CA ALA A 82 10.68 16.93 -5.43
C ALA A 82 10.56 16.13 -4.12
N LEU A 83 11.44 16.38 -3.13
CA LEU A 83 11.35 15.73 -1.82
C LEU A 83 10.07 16.11 -1.08
N THR A 84 9.70 17.39 -1.11
CA THR A 84 8.46 17.92 -0.53
C THR A 84 7.26 17.18 -1.09
N LEU A 85 7.14 17.13 -2.42
CA LEU A 85 6.04 16.47 -3.10
C LEU A 85 6.01 14.96 -2.84
N ARG A 86 7.16 14.27 -2.91
CA ARG A 86 7.26 12.84 -2.65
C ARG A 86 6.76 12.47 -1.26
N VAL A 87 7.11 13.25 -0.24
CA VAL A 87 6.69 12.98 1.14
C VAL A 87 5.23 13.40 1.36
N GLN A 88 4.84 14.58 0.86
CA GLN A 88 3.50 15.12 1.04
C GLN A 88 2.43 14.35 0.26
N LEU A 89 2.81 13.53 -0.73
CA LEU A 89 1.92 12.68 -1.52
C LEU A 89 1.05 11.75 -0.67
N HIS A 90 1.66 11.14 0.35
CA HIS A 90 1.00 10.20 1.26
C HIS A 90 0.91 10.71 2.69
N ASN A 91 1.45 11.91 2.97
CA ASN A 91 1.59 12.40 4.33
C ASN A 91 1.29 13.90 4.47
N ARG A 92 0.80 14.27 5.65
CA ARG A 92 0.75 15.66 6.12
C ARG A 92 1.99 15.94 6.96
N VAL A 93 2.80 16.91 6.52
CA VAL A 93 4.03 17.31 7.21
C VAL A 93 3.81 18.64 7.92
N LYS A 94 4.23 18.74 9.18
CA LYS A 94 4.20 19.97 9.96
C LYS A 94 5.56 20.22 10.62
N TYR A 95 6.17 21.36 10.33
CA TYR A 95 7.29 21.88 11.10
C TYR A 95 6.79 22.30 12.48
N LEU A 96 7.35 21.73 13.55
CA LEU A 96 6.90 22.04 14.91
C LEU A 96 7.73 23.15 15.56
N ARG A 97 9.05 22.98 15.60
CA ARG A 97 9.97 23.95 16.20
C ARG A 97 11.41 23.71 15.77
N THR A 98 12.21 24.78 15.86
CA THR A 98 13.67 24.74 15.75
C THR A 98 14.30 24.32 17.07
N VAL A 99 15.38 23.56 17.02
CA VAL A 99 16.22 23.20 18.17
C VAL A 99 17.63 23.71 17.88
N ARG A 100 18.12 24.61 18.73
CA ARG A 100 19.43 25.24 18.52
C ARG A 100 20.55 24.21 18.65
N ALA A 101 21.60 24.36 17.84
CA ALA A 101 22.79 23.49 17.89
C ALA A 101 23.41 23.39 19.29
N THR A 102 23.31 24.45 20.10
CA THR A 102 23.92 24.56 21.43
C THR A 102 23.40 23.55 22.47
N VAL A 103 22.33 22.81 22.19
CA VAL A 103 21.80 21.79 23.13
C VAL A 103 22.38 20.39 22.90
N PHE A 104 23.27 20.23 21.92
CA PHE A 104 23.87 18.95 21.54
C PHE A 104 25.34 18.84 21.94
N PHE A 105 25.79 17.61 22.16
CA PHE A 105 27.20 17.28 22.34
C PHE A 105 27.60 16.06 21.49
N PRO A 106 28.61 16.16 20.60
CA PRO A 106 29.25 17.41 20.18
C PRO A 106 28.26 18.37 19.49
N GLN A 107 28.54 19.67 19.55
CA GLN A 107 27.69 20.69 18.91
C GLN A 107 27.79 20.59 17.38
N PRO A 108 26.66 20.46 16.65
CA PRO A 108 26.66 20.48 15.19
C PRO A 108 26.83 21.90 14.63
N ASP A 109 27.22 21.99 13.36
CA ASP A 109 27.38 23.27 12.64
C ASP A 109 26.04 23.95 12.28
N VAL A 110 24.96 23.18 12.31
CA VAL A 110 23.62 23.63 11.90
C VAL A 110 22.57 23.31 12.95
N ASP A 111 21.57 24.17 13.02
CA ASP A 111 20.38 23.93 13.85
C ASP A 111 19.60 22.70 13.38
N SER A 112 18.91 22.06 14.33
CA SER A 112 17.94 21.01 14.06
C SER A 112 16.52 21.55 14.06
N ALA A 113 15.58 20.73 13.62
CA ALA A 113 14.16 20.99 13.76
C ALA A 113 13.38 19.71 14.01
N VAL A 114 12.29 19.83 14.76
CA VAL A 114 11.35 18.73 14.99
C VAL A 114 10.21 18.83 13.98
N VAL A 115 9.98 17.74 13.25
CA VAL A 115 8.92 17.60 12.27
C VAL A 115 7.94 16.52 12.70
N ARG A 116 6.65 16.80 12.52
CA ARG A 116 5.58 15.83 12.66
C ARG A 116 5.08 15.43 11.28
N ILE A 117 5.03 14.13 11.02
CA ILE A 117 4.47 13.55 9.79
C ILE A 117 3.32 12.63 10.19
N LEU A 118 2.18 12.79 9.53
CA LEU A 118 0.99 11.96 9.71
C LEU A 118 0.58 11.38 8.35
N PRO A 119 0.10 10.13 8.27
CA PRO A 119 -0.45 9.61 7.02
C PRO A 119 -1.66 10.46 6.59
N ARG A 120 -1.81 10.68 5.28
CA ARG A 120 -3.04 11.24 4.72
C ARG A 120 -4.13 10.18 4.64
N ASP A 121 -5.37 10.64 4.63
CA ASP A 121 -6.48 9.79 4.18
C ASP A 121 -6.26 9.46 2.68
N PRO A 122 -6.29 8.18 2.27
CA PRO A 122 -6.12 7.79 0.87
C PRO A 122 -7.12 8.43 -0.11
N LEU A 123 -8.28 8.87 0.40
CA LEU A 123 -9.35 9.54 -0.37
C LEU A 123 -9.22 11.08 -0.36
N GLU A 124 -8.29 11.65 0.41
CA GLU A 124 -8.09 13.11 0.49
C GLU A 124 -7.62 13.72 -0.84
N LEU A 125 -6.90 12.93 -1.64
CA LEU A 125 -6.35 13.35 -2.93
C LEU A 125 -7.00 12.55 -4.06
N PRO A 126 -7.17 13.15 -5.26
CA PRO A 126 -7.67 12.43 -6.42
C PRO A 126 -6.84 11.17 -6.69
N ALA A 127 -7.53 10.17 -7.24
CA ALA A 127 -6.90 8.96 -7.73
C ALA A 127 -5.85 9.34 -8.79
N ARG A 128 -4.71 8.63 -8.79
CA ARG A 128 -3.57 8.90 -9.67
C ARG A 128 -2.67 7.70 -9.82
N ASP A 129 -1.81 7.72 -10.84
CA ASP A 129 -0.67 6.81 -10.93
C ASP A 129 0.54 7.44 -10.24
N ASP A 130 0.86 6.97 -9.03
CA ASP A 130 1.98 7.50 -8.24
C ASP A 130 3.32 7.36 -8.96
N GLU A 131 3.53 6.29 -9.75
CA GLU A 131 4.77 6.08 -10.47
C GLU A 131 4.95 7.11 -11.60
N LEU A 132 3.89 7.34 -12.39
CA LEU A 132 3.90 8.39 -13.41
C LEU A 132 4.10 9.76 -12.78
N LEU A 133 3.35 10.08 -11.73
CA LEU A 133 3.42 11.36 -11.03
C LEU A 133 4.82 11.64 -10.50
N LEU A 134 5.45 10.69 -9.79
CA LEU A 134 6.79 10.85 -9.25
C LEU A 134 7.85 10.99 -10.35
N ARG A 135 7.69 10.29 -11.50
CA ARG A 135 8.56 10.48 -12.68
C ARG A 135 8.42 11.87 -13.28
N LEU A 136 7.19 12.40 -13.40
CA LEU A 136 6.94 13.76 -13.88
C LEU A 136 7.54 14.81 -12.95
N ILE A 137 7.33 14.68 -11.63
CA ILE A 137 7.91 15.56 -10.61
C ILE A 137 9.43 15.54 -10.69
N ARG A 138 10.05 14.35 -10.75
CA ARG A 138 11.51 14.22 -10.88
C ARG A 138 12.03 14.93 -12.12
N THR A 139 11.30 14.84 -13.23
CA THR A 139 11.67 15.48 -14.50
C THR A 139 11.51 17.01 -14.40
N GLY A 140 10.42 17.50 -13.81
CA GLY A 140 10.16 18.92 -13.60
C GLY A 140 11.19 19.60 -12.68
N PHE A 141 11.64 18.93 -11.63
CA PHE A 141 12.65 19.47 -10.71
C PHE A 141 14.10 19.19 -11.13
N SER A 142 14.33 18.55 -12.29
CA SER A 142 15.69 18.27 -12.80
C SER A 142 16.49 19.55 -13.05
N GLN A 143 15.81 20.64 -13.45
CA GLN A 143 16.42 21.96 -13.64
C GLN A 143 15.48 23.03 -13.11
N ARG A 144 15.56 23.29 -11.80
CA ARG A 144 14.64 24.14 -11.03
C ARG A 144 14.24 25.47 -11.68
N ARG A 145 15.20 26.15 -12.33
CA ARG A 145 14.99 27.48 -12.95
C ARG A 145 14.37 27.42 -14.36
N LYS A 146 14.26 26.24 -14.98
CA LYS A 146 13.68 26.08 -16.32
C LYS A 146 12.16 25.90 -16.26
N GLN A 147 11.48 26.40 -17.28
CA GLN A 147 10.02 26.27 -17.44
C GLN A 147 9.63 24.82 -17.72
N LEU A 148 8.49 24.38 -17.21
CA LEU A 148 7.99 23.01 -17.36
C LEU A 148 7.83 22.60 -18.82
N ARG A 149 7.40 23.52 -19.70
CA ARG A 149 7.28 23.27 -21.14
C ARG A 149 8.56 22.75 -21.80
N LYS A 150 9.74 23.14 -21.29
CA LYS A 150 11.03 22.67 -21.81
C LYS A 150 11.41 21.32 -21.24
N LEU A 151 11.08 21.07 -19.98
CA LEU A 151 11.44 19.84 -19.26
C LEU A 151 10.52 18.67 -19.59
N LEU A 152 9.23 18.94 -19.84
CA LEU A 152 8.21 17.93 -20.08
C LEU A 152 7.88 17.75 -21.58
N ARG A 153 8.57 18.45 -22.49
CA ARG A 153 8.29 18.45 -23.95
C ARG A 153 8.08 17.06 -24.55
N THR A 154 8.85 16.07 -24.13
CA THR A 154 8.75 14.70 -24.66
C THR A 154 7.45 14.00 -24.26
N ARG A 155 6.94 14.27 -23.05
CA ARG A 155 5.70 13.67 -22.52
C ARG A 155 4.47 14.54 -22.77
N VAL A 156 4.67 15.85 -22.90
CA VAL A 156 3.62 16.85 -23.12
C VAL A 156 4.03 17.74 -24.30
N PRO A 157 3.88 17.27 -25.55
CA PRO A 157 4.26 18.04 -26.73
C PRO A 157 3.47 19.34 -26.86
N ASP A 158 2.16 19.28 -26.60
CA ASP A 158 1.25 20.42 -26.64
C ASP A 158 1.02 21.02 -25.24
N TRP A 159 2.09 21.56 -24.66
CA TRP A 159 2.06 22.14 -23.31
C TRP A 159 1.05 23.28 -23.17
N ASP A 160 0.88 24.12 -24.19
CA ASP A 160 0.02 25.30 -24.09
C ASP A 160 -1.46 24.90 -23.99
N ARG A 161 -1.88 23.84 -24.69
CA ARG A 161 -3.21 23.25 -24.52
C ARG A 161 -3.42 22.69 -23.11
N VAL A 162 -2.45 21.93 -22.59
CA VAL A 162 -2.54 21.35 -21.24
C VAL A 162 -2.58 22.45 -20.18
N ALA A 163 -1.71 23.45 -20.31
CA ALA A 163 -1.63 24.59 -19.41
C ALA A 163 -2.94 25.38 -19.40
N SER A 164 -3.53 25.64 -20.56
CA SER A 164 -4.83 26.30 -20.66
C SER A 164 -5.97 25.47 -20.05
N HIS A 165 -5.99 24.15 -20.27
CA HIS A 165 -7.04 23.27 -19.74
C HIS A 165 -6.98 23.15 -18.21
N LEU A 166 -5.78 23.14 -17.65
CA LEU A 166 -5.54 22.99 -16.21
C LEU A 166 -5.40 24.33 -15.47
N ASP A 167 -5.59 25.46 -16.14
CA ASP A 167 -5.39 26.80 -15.57
C ASP A 167 -4.00 26.96 -14.91
N ILE A 168 -2.97 26.56 -15.66
CA ILE A 168 -1.55 26.68 -15.31
C ILE A 168 -0.92 27.76 -16.19
N ASN A 169 -0.06 28.60 -15.61
CA ASN A 169 0.72 29.55 -16.41
C ASN A 169 1.59 28.79 -17.45
N PRO A 170 1.50 29.09 -18.75
CA PRO A 170 2.32 28.41 -19.78
C PRO A 170 3.84 28.54 -19.56
N LYS A 171 4.26 29.55 -18.79
CA LYS A 171 5.65 29.80 -18.40
C LYS A 171 6.02 29.25 -17.02
N ALA A 172 5.11 28.52 -16.36
CA ALA A 172 5.30 28.01 -15.00
C ALA A 172 6.55 27.14 -14.88
N ARG A 173 7.22 27.26 -13.73
CA ARG A 173 8.26 26.34 -13.27
C ARG A 173 7.68 25.27 -12.35
N ALA A 174 8.45 24.21 -12.14
CA ALA A 174 8.03 23.09 -11.29
C ALA A 174 7.66 23.49 -9.86
N GLU A 175 8.34 24.50 -9.31
CA GLU A 175 8.13 24.97 -7.95
C GLU A 175 6.81 25.74 -7.75
N GLU A 176 6.20 26.22 -8.83
CA GLU A 176 4.95 26.98 -8.80
C GLU A 176 3.71 26.07 -8.72
N LEU A 177 3.84 24.79 -9.11
CA LEU A 177 2.74 23.83 -9.10
C LEU A 177 2.56 23.20 -7.73
N SER A 178 1.34 23.28 -7.19
CA SER A 178 0.93 22.55 -5.99
C SER A 178 0.80 21.03 -6.26
N LEU A 179 0.79 20.23 -5.19
CA LEU A 179 0.59 18.78 -5.31
C LEU A 179 -0.71 18.41 -6.07
N PRO A 180 -1.88 19.01 -5.80
CA PRO A 180 -3.08 18.77 -6.62
C PRO A 180 -2.89 19.10 -8.10
N ARG A 181 -2.23 20.21 -8.46
CA ARG A 181 -1.97 20.56 -9.86
C ARG A 181 -1.02 19.57 -10.54
N TRP A 182 -0.03 19.04 -9.81
CA TRP A 182 0.81 17.95 -10.32
C TRP A 182 0.00 16.67 -10.59
N ILE A 183 -0.98 16.35 -9.73
CA ILE A 183 -1.88 15.21 -9.92
C ILE A 183 -2.77 15.41 -11.14
N GLU A 184 -3.38 16.59 -11.29
CA GLU A 184 -4.18 16.95 -12.46
C GLU A 184 -3.38 16.85 -13.76
N LEU A 185 -2.13 17.33 -13.76
CA LEU A 185 -1.22 17.20 -14.89
C LEU A 185 -0.96 15.73 -15.23
N ALA A 186 -0.67 14.89 -14.24
CA ALA A 186 -0.42 13.47 -14.46
C ALA A 186 -1.66 12.77 -15.04
N ASN A 187 -2.83 13.03 -14.47
CA ASN A 187 -4.11 12.47 -14.91
C ASN A 187 -4.55 12.99 -16.29
N PHE A 188 -4.15 14.21 -16.68
CA PHE A 188 -4.39 14.71 -18.04
C PHE A 188 -3.52 13.97 -19.06
N ILE A 189 -2.24 13.72 -18.72
CA ILE A 189 -1.29 13.03 -19.61
C ILE A 189 -1.67 11.56 -19.80
N ALA A 190 -2.06 10.90 -18.72
CA ALA A 190 -2.54 9.54 -18.73
C ALA A 190 -3.76 9.45 -17.80
N PRO A 191 -4.97 9.59 -18.37
CA PRO A 191 -6.21 9.37 -17.62
C PRO A 191 -6.17 8.01 -16.96
N LEU A 192 -6.64 7.95 -15.72
CA LEU A 192 -6.77 6.67 -15.06
C LEU A 192 -7.76 5.79 -15.83
N PRO A 193 -7.46 4.50 -16.00
CA PRO A 193 -8.34 3.59 -16.73
C PRO A 193 -9.69 3.34 -16.04
N CYS A 194 -9.84 3.67 -14.75
CA CYS A 194 -10.93 3.18 -13.91
C CYS A 194 -11.84 4.25 -13.23
N PRO A 195 -12.31 5.32 -13.90
CA PRO A 195 -13.37 6.15 -13.32
C PRO A 195 -14.74 5.47 -13.41
N ASP A 196 -14.89 4.47 -14.28
CA ASP A 196 -16.15 3.83 -14.61
C ASP A 196 -16.00 2.33 -14.36
N VAL A 197 -16.17 1.90 -13.11
CA VAL A 197 -16.57 0.52 -12.81
C VAL A 197 -18.01 0.38 -13.31
N ARG A 198 -18.21 0.50 -14.63
CA ARG A 198 -19.32 -0.16 -15.28
C ARG A 198 -18.99 -1.64 -15.14
N LEU A 199 -19.46 -2.18 -14.01
CA LEU A 199 -20.08 -3.49 -13.95
C LEU A 199 -20.29 -3.98 -15.37
N THR A 200 -19.56 -5.02 -15.73
CA THR A 200 -20.01 -5.99 -16.71
C THR A 200 -21.45 -6.35 -16.32
N LYS A 201 -22.42 -5.55 -16.79
CA LYS A 201 -23.87 -5.69 -16.49
C LYS A 201 -24.42 -7.03 -16.99
N THR A 202 -23.58 -7.83 -17.61
CA THR A 202 -23.83 -9.14 -18.20
C THR A 202 -23.25 -10.30 -17.39
N GLU A 203 -22.39 -10.09 -16.39
CA GLU A 203 -21.90 -11.19 -15.57
C GLU A 203 -22.99 -11.69 -14.63
N ARG A 204 -23.30 -12.99 -14.76
CA ARG A 204 -24.23 -13.70 -13.90
C ARG A 204 -23.45 -14.68 -13.04
N PHE A 205 -23.75 -14.71 -11.75
CA PHE A 205 -23.13 -15.60 -10.78
C PHE A 205 -24.09 -16.77 -10.47
N PRO A 206 -23.56 -17.98 -10.23
CA PRO A 206 -24.37 -19.10 -9.80
C PRO A 206 -24.89 -18.85 -8.40
N ILE A 207 -26.22 -18.89 -8.25
CA ILE A 207 -26.89 -18.98 -6.95
C ILE A 207 -26.88 -20.45 -6.55
N VAL A 208 -26.50 -20.73 -5.31
CA VAL A 208 -26.39 -22.09 -4.81
C VAL A 208 -27.25 -22.35 -3.57
N ASP A 209 -27.53 -23.62 -3.30
CA ASP A 209 -28.12 -24.04 -2.04
C ASP A 209 -27.06 -24.15 -0.92
N LYS A 210 -27.50 -24.55 0.28
CA LYS A 210 -26.63 -24.78 1.44
C LYS A 210 -25.59 -25.91 1.26
N ASN A 211 -25.71 -26.71 0.20
CA ASN A 211 -24.81 -27.81 -0.14
C ASN A 211 -23.92 -27.48 -1.34
N ASP A 212 -23.88 -26.21 -1.76
CA ASP A 212 -23.18 -25.74 -2.94
C ASP A 212 -23.68 -26.39 -4.26
N ARG A 213 -24.99 -26.60 -4.40
CA ARG A 213 -25.62 -27.02 -5.67
C ARG A 213 -26.24 -25.82 -6.36
N ILE A 214 -25.98 -25.67 -7.66
CA ILE A 214 -26.48 -24.53 -8.44
C ILE A 214 -28.01 -24.61 -8.57
N LEU A 215 -28.69 -23.56 -8.15
CA LEU A 215 -30.15 -23.38 -8.27
C LEU A 215 -30.52 -22.51 -9.48
N GLY A 216 -29.62 -21.61 -9.88
CA GLY A 216 -29.84 -20.68 -10.98
C GLY A 216 -28.73 -19.66 -11.09
N TYR A 217 -28.97 -18.57 -11.81
CA TYR A 217 -27.99 -17.51 -12.05
C TYR A 217 -28.61 -16.14 -11.87
N ALA A 218 -27.92 -15.23 -11.19
CA ALA A 218 -28.36 -13.85 -10.99
C ALA A 218 -27.22 -12.86 -11.18
N SER A 219 -27.56 -11.58 -11.37
CA SER A 219 -26.53 -10.53 -11.45
C SER A 219 -25.88 -10.30 -10.09
N ARG A 220 -24.66 -9.73 -10.08
CA ARG A 220 -23.94 -9.32 -8.86
C ARG A 220 -24.84 -8.55 -7.87
N SER A 221 -25.55 -7.55 -8.38
CA SER A 221 -26.44 -6.71 -7.58
C SER A 221 -27.57 -7.50 -6.94
N GLN A 222 -28.15 -8.48 -7.64
CA GLN A 222 -29.20 -9.34 -7.09
C GLN A 222 -28.64 -10.30 -6.04
N VAL A 223 -27.44 -10.85 -6.26
CA VAL A 223 -26.79 -11.77 -5.33
C VAL A 223 -26.46 -11.07 -4.00
N HIS A 224 -25.78 -9.93 -4.06
CA HIS A 224 -25.40 -9.18 -2.86
C HIS A 224 -26.60 -8.45 -2.23
N GLY A 225 -27.53 -7.94 -3.03
CA GLY A 225 -28.72 -7.24 -2.52
C GLY A 225 -29.70 -8.14 -1.78
N ASN A 226 -29.73 -9.44 -2.12
CA ASN A 226 -30.63 -10.42 -1.48
C ASN A 226 -29.89 -11.44 -0.59
N ASN A 227 -28.58 -11.25 -0.33
CA ASN A 227 -27.74 -12.17 0.44
C ASN A 227 -27.83 -13.63 -0.05
N LEU A 228 -27.89 -13.84 -1.37
CA LEU A 228 -27.98 -15.17 -1.95
C LEU A 228 -26.65 -15.91 -1.78
N LEU A 229 -26.72 -17.20 -1.46
CA LEU A 229 -25.51 -18.02 -1.39
C LEU A 229 -24.93 -18.12 -2.80
N HIS A 230 -23.63 -17.86 -2.90
CA HIS A 230 -22.91 -17.85 -4.17
C HIS A 230 -21.48 -18.36 -3.99
N ARG A 231 -20.70 -18.33 -5.06
CA ARG A 231 -19.38 -18.98 -5.12
C ARG A 231 -18.29 -17.96 -5.39
N ALA A 232 -17.19 -18.08 -4.67
CA ALA A 232 -16.00 -17.27 -4.86
C ALA A 232 -14.72 -18.11 -4.75
N VAL A 233 -13.61 -17.52 -5.19
CA VAL A 233 -12.28 -18.08 -5.05
C VAL A 233 -11.38 -17.08 -4.33
N HIS A 234 -10.50 -17.59 -3.48
CA HIS A 234 -9.41 -16.82 -2.90
C HIS A 234 -8.10 -17.52 -3.26
N ILE A 235 -7.10 -16.75 -3.67
CA ILE A 235 -5.78 -17.27 -4.04
C ILE A 235 -4.72 -16.64 -3.12
N LEU A 236 -3.89 -17.49 -2.53
CA LEU A 236 -2.69 -17.08 -1.79
C LEU A 236 -1.45 -17.40 -2.63
N ILE A 237 -0.80 -16.35 -3.12
CA ILE A 237 0.46 -16.41 -3.85
C ILE A 237 1.62 -16.16 -2.89
N PHE A 238 2.56 -17.09 -2.91
CA PHE A 238 3.80 -17.00 -2.14
C PHE A 238 4.98 -16.76 -3.09
N ASP A 239 6.00 -16.06 -2.61
CA ASP A 239 7.30 -16.08 -3.27
C ASP A 239 8.11 -17.33 -2.89
N GLU A 240 9.30 -17.47 -3.45
CA GLU A 240 10.23 -18.57 -3.14
C GLU A 240 10.73 -18.54 -1.69
N ALA A 241 10.72 -17.37 -1.03
CA ALA A 241 11.07 -17.21 0.38
C ALA A 241 9.92 -17.60 1.33
N GLY A 242 8.73 -17.88 0.80
CA GLY A 242 7.53 -18.23 1.56
C GLY A 242 6.80 -17.01 2.16
N ASP A 243 7.13 -15.80 1.73
CA ASP A 243 6.35 -14.60 2.04
C ASP A 243 5.09 -14.59 1.16
N VAL A 244 3.95 -14.18 1.71
CA VAL A 244 2.65 -14.14 1.01
C VAL A 244 2.38 -12.75 0.47
N TYR A 245 1.93 -12.66 -0.79
CA TYR A 245 1.48 -11.40 -1.35
C TYR A 245 0.09 -11.04 -0.83
N LEU A 246 -0.06 -9.87 -0.23
CA LEU A 246 -1.38 -9.30 0.06
C LEU A 246 -1.62 -8.09 -0.82
N GLN A 247 -2.86 -7.92 -1.27
CA GLN A 247 -3.28 -6.77 -2.02
C GLN A 247 -4.16 -5.85 -1.17
N GLN A 248 -4.03 -4.55 -1.36
CA GLN A 248 -5.01 -3.58 -0.91
C GLN A 248 -5.99 -3.36 -2.05
N ARG A 249 -7.26 -3.63 -1.78
CA ARG A 249 -8.37 -3.49 -2.73
C ARG A 249 -8.45 -2.07 -3.24
N SER A 250 -8.70 -1.91 -4.53
CA SER A 250 -8.94 -0.62 -5.17
C SER A 250 -10.02 0.19 -4.46
N ARG A 251 -9.84 1.51 -4.47
CA ARG A 251 -10.83 2.49 -4.00
C ARG A 251 -12.17 2.41 -4.75
N TRP A 252 -12.19 1.81 -5.93
CA TRP A 252 -13.37 1.73 -6.80
C TRP A 252 -14.24 0.49 -6.54
N LYS A 253 -13.79 -0.42 -5.67
CA LYS A 253 -14.58 -1.61 -5.31
C LYS A 253 -15.84 -1.20 -4.53
N ASP A 254 -16.96 -1.81 -4.92
CA ASP A 254 -18.26 -1.70 -4.26
C ASP A 254 -18.22 -2.20 -2.80
N ARG A 255 -17.46 -3.25 -2.54
CA ARG A 255 -17.30 -3.87 -1.23
C ARG A 255 -15.88 -3.77 -0.71
N HIS A 256 -15.79 -3.31 0.53
CA HIS A 256 -14.54 -3.19 1.29
C HIS A 256 -13.40 -2.46 0.54
N PRO A 257 -13.65 -1.27 -0.03
CA PRO A 257 -12.59 -0.52 -0.70
C PRO A 257 -11.44 -0.22 0.26
N LEU A 258 -10.21 -0.19 -0.25
CA LEU A 258 -8.97 0.09 0.50
C LEU A 258 -8.63 -0.89 1.64
N LYS A 259 -9.37 -1.99 1.80
CA LYS A 259 -9.02 -3.06 2.72
C LYS A 259 -7.99 -4.01 2.13
N TRP A 260 -7.20 -4.65 3.00
CA TRP A 260 -6.27 -5.71 2.61
C TRP A 260 -6.99 -7.05 2.41
N ASP A 261 -6.60 -7.80 1.39
CA ASP A 261 -7.24 -9.04 0.97
C ASP A 261 -6.21 -10.09 0.52
N SER A 262 -6.71 -11.27 0.13
CA SER A 262 -5.94 -12.33 -0.54
C SER A 262 -5.17 -11.80 -1.75
N SER A 263 -4.16 -12.55 -2.20
CA SER A 263 -3.32 -12.14 -3.32
C SER A 263 -4.12 -11.87 -4.60
N ALA A 264 -5.14 -12.69 -4.85
CA ALA A 264 -6.20 -12.42 -5.80
C ALA A 264 -7.51 -13.04 -5.29
N ALA A 265 -8.67 -12.46 -5.62
CA ALA A 265 -9.96 -13.02 -5.24
C ALA A 265 -11.11 -12.53 -6.12
N GLY A 266 -12.01 -13.46 -6.49
CA GLY A 266 -13.13 -13.10 -7.35
C GLY A 266 -14.29 -14.09 -7.30
N HIS A 267 -15.36 -13.73 -8.00
CA HIS A 267 -16.60 -14.51 -8.03
C HIS A 267 -16.55 -15.53 -9.16
N VAL A 268 -17.13 -16.71 -8.93
CA VAL A 268 -17.34 -17.67 -10.01
C VAL A 268 -18.46 -17.14 -10.91
N VAL A 269 -18.20 -17.01 -12.20
CA VAL A 269 -19.22 -16.59 -13.19
C VAL A 269 -19.95 -17.79 -13.78
N ALA A 270 -21.05 -17.53 -14.50
CA ALA A 270 -21.84 -18.57 -15.15
C ALA A 270 -20.97 -19.41 -16.10
N ALA A 271 -21.16 -20.73 -16.05
CA ALA A 271 -20.42 -21.72 -16.83
C ALA A 271 -18.91 -21.84 -16.55
N GLU A 272 -18.37 -21.16 -15.53
CA GLU A 272 -17.02 -21.43 -15.03
C GLU A 272 -17.02 -22.39 -13.83
N SER A 273 -16.00 -23.24 -13.76
CA SER A 273 -15.63 -23.94 -12.54
C SER A 273 -14.79 -23.05 -11.62
N TYR A 274 -14.71 -23.42 -10.34
CA TYR A 274 -13.82 -22.75 -9.39
C TYR A 274 -12.34 -22.74 -9.84
N ASP A 275 -11.89 -23.75 -10.59
CA ASP A 275 -10.48 -23.84 -11.02
C ASP A 275 -10.21 -22.87 -12.18
N GLU A 276 -11.16 -22.72 -13.10
CA GLU A 276 -11.08 -21.76 -14.21
C GLU A 276 -11.13 -20.33 -13.68
N THR A 277 -12.07 -20.03 -12.78
CA THR A 277 -12.17 -18.73 -12.11
C THR A 277 -10.87 -18.39 -11.39
N ALA A 278 -10.28 -19.32 -10.62
CA ALA A 278 -9.03 -19.05 -9.90
C ALA A 278 -7.86 -18.68 -10.83
N ARG A 279 -7.77 -19.30 -12.01
CA ARG A 279 -6.75 -18.96 -13.02
C ARG A 279 -7.03 -17.62 -13.70
N ARG A 280 -8.31 -17.34 -14.01
CA ARG A 280 -8.73 -16.09 -14.63
C ARG A 280 -8.45 -14.91 -13.71
N GLU A 281 -8.95 -14.94 -12.47
CA GLU A 281 -8.77 -13.87 -11.48
C GLU A 281 -7.29 -13.61 -11.19
N LEU A 282 -6.47 -14.66 -11.07
CA LEU A 282 -5.03 -14.50 -10.87
C LEU A 282 -4.36 -13.78 -12.05
N LYS A 283 -4.77 -14.09 -13.28
CA LYS A 283 -4.23 -13.47 -14.48
C LYS A 283 -4.71 -12.03 -14.64
N GLU A 284 -5.97 -11.76 -14.34
CA GLU A 284 -6.58 -10.43 -14.42
C GLU A 284 -6.01 -9.49 -13.35
N GLU A 285 -6.00 -9.91 -12.09
CA GLU A 285 -5.58 -9.05 -10.98
C GLU A 285 -4.05 -8.92 -10.87
N LEU A 286 -3.28 -9.99 -11.09
CA LEU A 286 -1.82 -10.00 -10.87
C LEU A 286 -0.98 -10.21 -12.13
N GLY A 287 -1.59 -10.44 -13.29
CA GLY A 287 -0.87 -10.60 -14.55
C GLY A 287 -0.09 -11.91 -14.69
N VAL A 288 -0.30 -12.89 -13.80
CA VAL A 288 0.49 -14.14 -13.77
C VAL A 288 -0.35 -15.39 -14.02
N SER A 289 0.32 -16.46 -14.44
CA SER A 289 -0.29 -17.77 -14.67
C SER A 289 0.62 -18.85 -14.11
N VAL A 290 0.47 -19.14 -12.82
CA VAL A 290 1.25 -20.17 -12.12
C VAL A 290 0.36 -21.36 -11.75
N PRO A 291 0.93 -22.57 -11.55
CA PRO A 291 0.17 -23.71 -11.05
C PRO A 291 -0.49 -23.40 -9.70
N LEU A 292 -1.79 -23.68 -9.60
CA LEU A 292 -2.57 -23.49 -8.38
C LEU A 292 -2.92 -24.84 -7.75
N GLN A 293 -2.58 -24.99 -6.46
CA GLN A 293 -3.02 -26.10 -5.63
C GLN A 293 -4.33 -25.72 -4.94
N LYS A 294 -5.39 -26.49 -5.21
CA LYS A 294 -6.65 -26.40 -4.47
C LYS A 294 -6.44 -26.88 -3.03
N PHE A 295 -6.62 -25.99 -2.05
CA PHE A 295 -6.14 -26.21 -0.67
C PHE A 295 -7.25 -26.64 0.30
N LEU A 296 -8.34 -25.86 0.38
CA LEU A 296 -9.54 -26.18 1.17
C LEU A 296 -10.75 -25.38 0.68
N LYS A 297 -11.94 -25.80 1.09
CA LYS A 297 -13.19 -25.11 0.84
C LYS A 297 -13.78 -24.58 2.14
N LEU A 298 -14.19 -23.31 2.16
CA LEU A 298 -14.94 -22.72 3.26
C LEU A 298 -16.44 -22.73 2.94
N PRO A 299 -17.30 -23.01 3.95
CA PRO A 299 -18.74 -22.90 3.77
C PRO A 299 -19.18 -21.43 3.67
N ALA A 300 -20.31 -21.19 3.02
CA ALA A 300 -20.94 -19.89 3.01
C ALA A 300 -21.41 -19.47 4.41
N ALA A 301 -21.03 -18.27 4.83
CA ALA A 301 -21.43 -17.65 6.08
C ALA A 301 -21.48 -16.12 5.91
N GLN A 302 -22.13 -15.43 6.84
CA GLN A 302 -22.18 -13.95 6.82
C GLN A 302 -20.78 -13.32 6.80
N ARG A 303 -19.79 -13.95 7.47
CA ARG A 303 -18.39 -13.47 7.48
C ARG A 303 -17.64 -13.69 6.17
N THR A 304 -18.13 -14.58 5.32
CA THR A 304 -17.64 -14.78 3.95
C THR A 304 -18.58 -14.12 2.93
N ASP A 305 -19.39 -13.14 3.36
CA ASP A 305 -20.37 -12.47 2.49
C ASP A 305 -21.34 -13.43 1.80
N HIS A 306 -21.70 -14.54 2.47
CA HIS A 306 -22.54 -15.61 1.93
C HIS A 306 -21.89 -16.41 0.78
N GLU A 307 -20.57 -16.40 0.68
CA GLU A 307 -19.80 -17.09 -0.35
C GLU A 307 -19.28 -18.46 0.12
N PHE A 308 -19.48 -19.49 -0.71
CA PHE A 308 -18.64 -20.69 -0.69
C PHE A 308 -17.31 -20.39 -1.37
N ILE A 309 -16.24 -20.48 -0.59
CA ILE A 309 -14.90 -20.08 -1.05
C ILE A 309 -14.03 -21.32 -1.25
N TRP A 310 -13.50 -21.51 -2.46
CA TRP A 310 -12.32 -22.36 -2.64
C TRP A 310 -11.05 -21.54 -2.45
N LEU A 311 -10.21 -21.99 -1.53
CA LEU A 311 -8.90 -21.41 -1.27
C LEU A 311 -7.84 -22.14 -2.09
N TYR A 312 -7.08 -21.39 -2.86
CA TYR A 312 -5.95 -21.87 -3.66
C TYR A 312 -4.63 -21.35 -3.12
N ARG A 313 -3.57 -22.12 -3.37
CA ARG A 313 -2.20 -21.75 -3.09
C ARG A 313 -1.36 -21.83 -4.37
N GLY A 314 -0.58 -20.80 -4.63
CA GLY A 314 0.42 -20.77 -5.72
C GLY A 314 1.77 -20.26 -5.23
N VAL A 315 2.81 -20.52 -6.01
CA VAL A 315 4.16 -19.95 -5.80
C VAL A 315 4.57 -19.24 -7.09
N VAL A 316 5.19 -18.07 -6.96
CA VAL A 316 5.67 -17.26 -8.07
C VAL A 316 7.17 -16.99 -7.93
N SER A 317 7.90 -17.03 -9.04
CA SER A 317 9.34 -16.76 -9.14
C SER A 317 9.67 -15.47 -9.91
N GLY A 318 8.65 -14.75 -10.39
CA GLY A 318 8.77 -13.52 -11.18
C GLY A 318 8.00 -12.35 -10.59
N GLU A 319 8.10 -11.19 -11.23
CA GLU A 319 7.37 -9.99 -10.84
C GLU A 319 5.87 -10.13 -11.11
N LEU A 320 5.07 -9.63 -10.16
CA LEU A 320 3.63 -9.48 -10.35
C LEU A 320 3.38 -8.18 -11.10
N VAL A 321 2.31 -8.15 -11.91
CA VAL A 321 1.84 -6.93 -12.58
C VAL A 321 0.41 -6.66 -12.11
N PRO A 322 0.24 -6.04 -10.93
CA PRO A 322 -1.08 -5.70 -10.39
C PRO A 322 -1.89 -4.82 -11.34
N ASP A 323 -3.15 -5.18 -11.61
CA ASP A 323 -4.06 -4.28 -12.32
C ASP A 323 -4.43 -3.10 -11.41
N LYS A 324 -4.07 -1.88 -11.84
CA LYS A 324 -4.29 -0.63 -11.10
C LYS A 324 -5.78 -0.28 -10.96
N CYS A 325 -6.68 -0.93 -11.69
CA CYS A 325 -8.13 -0.80 -11.53
C CYS A 325 -8.64 -1.58 -10.31
N GLU A 326 -8.01 -2.72 -10.06
CA GLU A 326 -8.39 -3.74 -9.10
C GLU A 326 -7.64 -3.58 -7.77
N ILE A 327 -6.38 -3.15 -7.85
CA ILE A 327 -5.42 -3.13 -6.75
C ILE A 327 -4.86 -1.73 -6.57
N GLU A 328 -5.01 -1.19 -5.37
CA GLU A 328 -4.43 0.11 -5.00
C GLU A 328 -2.92 -0.01 -4.73
N ARG A 329 -2.49 -1.13 -4.12
CA ARG A 329 -1.09 -1.50 -3.85
C ARG A 329 -1.03 -2.94 -3.38
N GLY A 330 0.15 -3.54 -3.34
CA GLY A 330 0.35 -4.82 -2.66
C GLY A 330 1.79 -5.04 -2.24
N THR A 331 2.01 -6.03 -1.39
CA THR A 331 3.33 -6.32 -0.84
C THR A 331 3.43 -7.76 -0.35
N PHE A 332 4.62 -8.35 -0.47
CA PHE A 332 4.94 -9.64 0.13
C PHE A 332 5.26 -9.47 1.63
N LEU A 333 4.65 -10.33 2.45
CA LEU A 333 4.81 -10.31 3.91
C LEU A 333 5.05 -11.72 4.43
N ALA A 334 5.94 -11.85 5.41
CA ALA A 334 6.10 -13.11 6.12
C ALA A 334 4.76 -13.55 6.76
N PRO A 335 4.39 -14.84 6.73
CA PRO A 335 3.15 -15.31 7.33
C PRO A 335 3.00 -14.94 8.82
N THR A 336 4.11 -14.90 9.57
CA THR A 336 4.11 -14.46 10.98
C THR A 336 3.75 -12.99 11.16
N VAL A 337 4.11 -12.13 10.20
CA VAL A 337 3.71 -10.73 10.19
C VAL A 337 2.22 -10.60 9.92
N VAL A 338 1.70 -11.37 8.95
CA VAL A 338 0.26 -11.39 8.65
C VAL A 338 -0.56 -11.93 9.84
N ASP A 339 -0.07 -12.96 10.53
CA ASP A 339 -0.68 -13.48 11.75
C ASP A 339 -0.78 -12.39 12.84
N GLY A 340 0.31 -11.64 13.06
CA GLY A 340 0.32 -10.52 14.00
C GLY A 340 -0.62 -9.40 13.56
N TRP A 341 -0.61 -9.03 12.28
CA TRP A 341 -1.40 -7.92 11.75
C TRP A 341 -2.91 -8.22 11.81
N THR A 342 -3.34 -9.38 11.34
CA THR A 342 -4.75 -9.81 11.39
C THR A 342 -5.27 -9.93 12.82
N SER A 343 -4.41 -10.24 13.78
CA SER A 343 -4.76 -10.27 15.21
C SER A 343 -4.82 -8.86 15.83
N ALA A 344 -3.88 -7.99 15.45
CA ALA A 344 -3.74 -6.66 16.04
C ALA A 344 -4.73 -5.64 15.45
N ARG A 345 -5.05 -5.77 14.16
CA ARG A 345 -5.90 -4.86 13.38
C ARG A 345 -6.77 -5.61 12.36
N PRO A 346 -7.70 -6.48 12.79
CA PRO A 346 -8.59 -7.18 11.87
C PRO A 346 -9.43 -6.23 11.00
N GLU A 347 -9.68 -5.00 11.44
CA GLU A 347 -10.44 -4.00 10.70
C GLU A 347 -9.78 -3.56 9.38
N ASP A 348 -8.46 -3.70 9.24
CA ASP A 348 -7.71 -3.36 8.04
C ASP A 348 -8.01 -4.32 6.87
N PHE A 349 -8.64 -5.46 7.14
CA PHE A 349 -8.81 -6.56 6.17
C PHE A 349 -10.26 -6.77 5.71
N ALA A 350 -10.40 -7.32 4.51
CA ALA A 350 -11.65 -7.88 4.03
C ALA A 350 -12.05 -9.11 4.90
N PRO A 351 -13.33 -9.25 5.29
CA PRO A 351 -13.78 -10.38 6.12
C PRO A 351 -13.48 -11.75 5.51
N GLY A 352 -13.66 -11.92 4.20
CA GLY A 352 -13.37 -13.16 3.48
C GLY A 352 -11.92 -13.60 3.61
N PHE A 353 -10.97 -12.66 3.49
CA PHE A 353 -9.55 -12.93 3.73
C PHE A 353 -9.28 -13.43 5.15
N LEU A 354 -9.86 -12.80 6.18
CA LEU A 354 -9.61 -13.20 7.56
C LEU A 354 -10.03 -14.66 7.81
N GLU A 355 -11.15 -15.10 7.25
CA GLU A 355 -11.61 -16.48 7.38
C GLU A 355 -10.74 -17.45 6.56
N CYS A 356 -10.36 -17.07 5.34
CA CYS A 356 -9.42 -17.84 4.52
C CYS A 356 -8.06 -18.01 5.19
N TRP A 357 -7.49 -16.93 5.72
CA TRP A 357 -6.20 -16.94 6.40
C TRP A 357 -6.24 -17.80 7.66
N LYS A 358 -7.26 -17.66 8.51
CA LYS A 358 -7.44 -18.53 9.69
C LYS A 358 -7.52 -20.01 9.30
N ALA A 359 -8.29 -20.34 8.26
CA ALA A 359 -8.41 -21.72 7.79
C ALA A 359 -7.07 -22.26 7.24
N TYR A 360 -6.35 -21.44 6.48
CA TYR A 360 -5.01 -21.76 5.98
C TYR A 360 -4.03 -22.05 7.12
N ARG A 361 -3.95 -21.17 8.11
CA ARG A 361 -3.02 -21.30 9.25
C ARG A 361 -3.37 -22.48 10.15
N ARG A 362 -4.66 -22.81 10.33
CA ARG A 362 -5.07 -24.02 11.09
C ARG A 362 -4.58 -25.32 10.46
N LYS A 363 -4.53 -25.39 9.13
CA LYS A 363 -4.12 -26.60 8.39
C LYS A 363 -2.59 -26.68 8.19
N THR A 364 -1.90 -25.54 8.19
CA THR A 364 -0.44 -25.47 7.96
C THR A 364 0.41 -25.35 9.22
N VAL A 365 -0.14 -24.84 10.33
CA VAL A 365 0.61 -24.65 11.60
C VAL A 365 0.10 -25.63 12.67
N PRO A 366 0.97 -26.53 13.17
CA PRO A 366 0.65 -27.41 14.30
C PRO A 366 0.23 -26.61 15.53
N THR A 367 -0.71 -27.14 16.31
CA THR A 367 -1.36 -26.47 17.45
C THR A 367 -0.38 -25.90 18.49
N ALA A 368 0.81 -26.49 18.61
CA ALA A 368 1.86 -26.07 19.55
C ALA A 368 2.48 -24.68 19.26
N ASN A 369 2.42 -24.19 18.01
CA ASN A 369 3.03 -22.91 17.61
C ASN A 369 2.04 -21.73 17.52
N ARG A 370 0.79 -21.89 17.98
CA ARG A 370 -0.28 -20.88 17.81
C ARG A 370 -0.27 -19.74 18.83
N LEU A 371 0.56 -19.81 19.87
CA LEU A 371 0.59 -18.87 21.00
C LEU A 371 1.89 -18.08 21.14
N SER A 372 2.71 -17.99 20.08
CA SER A 372 3.85 -17.07 20.11
C SER A 372 3.34 -15.63 20.05
N ARG A 373 3.53 -14.87 21.15
CA ARG A 373 3.56 -13.39 21.13
C ARG A 373 4.30 -12.92 19.87
N PRO A 374 3.98 -11.75 19.28
CA PRO A 374 4.76 -11.22 18.17
C PRO A 374 6.24 -11.35 18.53
N GLN A 375 6.95 -12.16 17.75
CA GLN A 375 8.34 -12.49 18.05
C GLN A 375 9.09 -11.18 18.23
N LYS A 376 9.91 -11.11 19.29
CA LYS A 376 10.97 -10.10 19.41
C LYS A 376 11.63 -9.95 18.05
N PHE A 377 11.87 -8.73 17.57
CA PHE A 377 12.36 -8.47 16.23
C PHE A 377 13.64 -9.28 15.98
N SER A 378 13.51 -10.41 15.31
CA SER A 378 14.64 -11.22 14.91
C SER A 378 15.19 -10.61 13.62
N PRO A 379 16.44 -10.13 13.58
CA PRO A 379 17.03 -9.70 12.33
C PRO A 379 17.04 -10.91 11.39
N ARG A 380 16.39 -10.82 10.22
CA ARG A 380 16.75 -11.70 9.10
C ARG A 380 18.21 -11.38 8.80
N GLN A 381 19.12 -12.29 9.12
CA GLN A 381 20.48 -12.23 8.60
C GLN A 381 20.38 -12.50 7.11
N THR A 382 20.30 -11.44 6.30
CA THR A 382 20.62 -11.54 4.88
C THR A 382 22.12 -11.75 4.79
N ALA A 383 22.53 -12.90 4.29
CA ALA A 383 23.92 -13.22 3.97
C ALA A 383 24.51 -12.23 2.96
#